data_AF-A0A9W6TMV5-F1
#
_entry.id   AF-A0A9W6TMV5-F1
#
_cell.length_a   1.000
_cell.length_b   1.000
_cell.length_c   1.000
_cell.angle_alpha   90.00
_cell.angle_beta   90.00
_cell.angle_gamma   90.00
#
_symmetry.space_group_name_H-M   'P 1'
#
loop_
_entity.id
_entity.type
_entity.pdbx_description
1 polymer ?
#
loop_
_entity_poly.entity_id
_entity_poly.type
_entity_poly.pdbx_seq_one_letter_code
_entity_poly.pdbx_strand_id
1 'polypeptide(L)'
;MRKMYCFVRQSDEFFAGARLVSFGGSQSNAMLALAQLASARSVPFTYFSRELRLGGGAVEGNLALARELGMTHVQLPPDVYHELVRTRDFKAFLGAELPGTRSLYIPQGAASPEAREGVKLLAEEINEYVRTEWPDKRFSVALPCGTGTTALYLGQHLHPDIKLYAVPCVGDATYLRLQFQQLVDQDPSLQAETALLPHVVTPKIKSRFGRLWWPLYDMHHEVLQETKVEFDLVYGAFAWHTLFSDDAVLDEVLGRGKTSTRDIVTASEKSAGDTGDERELLYIHTGGTSGNATMLARYERKNRDP
;
A
#
# COMPACT_ATOMS: atom_id res chain seq x y z
N MET A 1 7.61 6.49 -0.09
CA MET A 1 8.83 6.96 -0.78
C MET A 1 9.48 5.91 -1.69
N ARG A 2 9.62 4.62 -1.33
CA ARG A 2 10.29 3.61 -2.18
C ARG A 2 9.81 3.57 -3.64
N LYS A 3 8.50 3.62 -3.89
CA LYS A 3 7.95 3.68 -5.27
C LYS A 3 8.35 4.92 -6.08
N MET A 4 8.83 5.97 -5.41
CA MET A 4 9.30 7.21 -6.06
C MET A 4 10.82 7.26 -6.17
N TYR A 5 11.53 6.18 -5.84
CA TYR A 5 12.99 6.18 -5.76
C TYR A 5 13.66 6.65 -7.06
N CYS A 6 13.12 6.22 -8.21
CA CYS A 6 13.59 6.67 -9.52
C CYS A 6 13.55 8.19 -9.67
N PHE A 7 12.53 8.88 -9.14
CA PHE A 7 12.35 10.33 -9.18
C PHE A 7 13.24 11.01 -8.12
N VAL A 8 13.34 10.42 -6.94
CA VAL A 8 14.19 10.92 -5.85
C VAL A 8 15.65 11.00 -6.29
N ARG A 9 16.13 10.07 -7.12
CA ARG A 9 17.51 10.04 -7.64
C ARG A 9 17.78 10.95 -8.84
N GLN A 10 16.76 11.57 -9.42
CA GLN A 10 16.95 12.44 -10.56
C GLN A 10 17.72 13.70 -10.16
N SER A 11 18.41 14.29 -11.14
CA SER A 11 19.12 15.56 -10.94
C SER A 11 18.17 16.76 -10.98
N ASP A 12 18.66 17.93 -10.58
CA ASP A 12 17.86 19.16 -10.66
C ASP A 12 17.60 19.55 -12.12
N GLU A 13 18.50 19.21 -13.05
CA GLU A 13 18.28 19.39 -14.50
C GLU A 13 17.11 18.54 -15.01
N PHE A 14 16.92 17.32 -14.49
CA PHE A 14 15.73 16.54 -14.81
C PHE A 14 14.45 17.23 -14.34
N PHE A 15 14.48 18.02 -13.27
CA PHE A 15 13.33 18.75 -12.78
C PHE A 15 13.21 20.17 -13.34
N ALA A 16 14.22 20.67 -14.06
CA ALA A 16 14.19 21.98 -14.68
C ALA A 16 13.00 22.11 -15.64
N GLY A 17 12.14 23.10 -15.38
CA GLY A 17 10.91 23.35 -16.14
C GLY A 17 9.84 22.26 -15.99
N ALA A 18 10.04 21.28 -15.10
CA ALA A 18 9.06 20.23 -14.85
C ALA A 18 7.94 20.72 -13.91
N ARG A 19 6.83 19.99 -13.92
CA ARG A 19 5.78 20.04 -12.90
C ARG A 19 5.32 18.62 -12.60
N LEU A 20 4.94 18.35 -11.36
CA LEU A 20 4.32 17.08 -10.97
C LEU A 20 2.80 17.19 -11.08
N VAL A 21 2.18 16.14 -11.59
CA VAL A 21 0.71 16.03 -11.67
C VAL A 21 0.28 14.63 -11.21
N SER A 22 -0.66 14.56 -10.27
CA SER A 22 -1.22 13.29 -9.81
C SER A 22 -2.67 13.46 -9.33
N PHE A 23 -3.31 12.38 -8.91
CA PHE A 23 -4.69 12.37 -8.44
C PHE A 23 -4.95 11.23 -7.45
N GLY A 24 -6.09 11.30 -6.76
CA GLY A 24 -6.51 10.26 -5.82
C GLY A 24 -7.36 10.79 -4.66
N GLY A 25 -7.31 10.09 -3.53
CA GLY A 25 -8.02 10.49 -2.31
C GLY A 25 -7.30 11.59 -1.54
N SER A 26 -8.05 12.40 -0.79
CA SER A 26 -7.49 13.47 0.05
C SER A 26 -6.56 12.98 1.15
N GLN A 27 -6.70 11.74 1.61
CA GLN A 27 -5.79 11.16 2.61
C GLN A 27 -4.72 10.25 1.98
N SER A 28 -4.38 10.46 0.70
CA SER A 28 -3.41 9.63 -0.01
C SER A 28 -1.98 9.79 0.54
N ASN A 29 -1.37 8.68 0.96
CA ASN A 29 0.04 8.64 1.36
C ASN A 29 0.97 8.96 0.18
N ALA A 30 0.59 8.54 -1.03
CA ALA A 30 1.35 8.85 -2.24
C ALA A 30 1.31 10.35 -2.58
N MET A 31 0.18 11.02 -2.31
CA MET A 31 0.06 12.48 -2.49
C MET A 31 1.03 13.22 -1.56
N LEU A 32 1.03 12.88 -0.26
CA LEU A 32 1.94 13.53 0.68
C LEU A 32 3.41 13.28 0.31
N ALA A 33 3.77 12.04 -0.06
CA ALA A 33 5.10 11.70 -0.54
C ALA A 33 5.51 12.50 -1.79
N LEU A 34 4.58 12.73 -2.72
CA LEU A 34 4.82 13.55 -3.91
C LEU A 34 4.96 15.03 -3.57
N ALA A 35 4.17 15.55 -2.63
CA ALA A 35 4.30 16.93 -2.17
C ALA A 35 5.67 17.17 -1.50
N GLN A 36 6.15 16.20 -0.71
CA GLN A 36 7.49 16.26 -0.12
C GLN A 36 8.58 16.26 -1.20
N LEU A 37 8.47 15.39 -2.21
CA LEU A 37 9.42 15.37 -3.34
C LEU A 37 9.40 16.69 -4.11
N ALA A 38 8.22 17.21 -4.45
CA ALA A 38 8.08 18.47 -5.18
C ALA A 38 8.65 19.65 -4.40
N SER A 39 8.34 19.73 -3.10
CA SER A 39 8.89 20.77 -2.21
C SER A 39 10.42 20.68 -2.14
N ALA A 40 10.97 19.49 -1.93
CA ALA A 40 12.42 19.28 -1.86
C ALA A 40 13.16 19.62 -3.17
N ARG A 41 12.47 19.48 -4.32
CA ARG A 41 13.03 19.78 -5.65
C ARG A 41 12.64 21.16 -6.18
N SER A 42 11.90 21.96 -5.41
CA SER A 42 11.31 23.24 -5.86
C SER A 42 10.50 23.11 -7.15
N VAL A 43 9.74 22.02 -7.31
CA VAL A 43 8.92 21.71 -8.49
C VAL A 43 7.45 21.93 -8.17
N PRO A 44 6.68 22.64 -9.02
CA PRO A 44 5.25 22.80 -8.84
C PRO A 44 4.54 21.43 -8.83
N PHE A 45 3.63 21.22 -7.88
CA PHE A 45 2.83 20.00 -7.79
C PHE A 45 1.34 20.31 -7.80
N THR A 46 0.62 19.75 -8.76
CA THR A 46 -0.84 19.81 -8.83
C THR A 46 -1.45 18.44 -8.54
N TYR A 47 -2.41 18.39 -7.61
CA TYR A 47 -3.10 17.17 -7.23
C TYR A 47 -4.61 17.30 -7.40
N PHE A 48 -5.21 16.31 -8.05
CA PHE A 48 -6.66 16.26 -8.27
C PHE A 48 -7.34 15.27 -7.31
N SER A 49 -8.37 15.71 -6.61
CA SER A 49 -9.24 14.83 -5.82
C SER A 49 -10.70 15.03 -6.18
N ARG A 50 -11.54 14.08 -5.75
CA ARG A 50 -12.98 14.34 -5.65
C ARG A 50 -13.22 15.49 -4.67
N GLU A 51 -14.28 16.26 -4.90
CA GLU A 51 -14.77 17.24 -3.94
C GLU A 51 -14.90 16.67 -2.54
N LEU A 52 -14.40 17.45 -1.57
CA LEU A 52 -14.44 17.11 -0.16
C LEU A 52 -15.68 17.71 0.45
N ARG A 53 -16.51 16.84 1.04
CA ARG A 53 -17.64 17.27 1.88
C ARG A 53 -17.11 17.58 3.28
N LEU A 54 -16.40 18.70 3.40
CA LEU A 54 -15.94 19.21 4.69
C LEU A 54 -17.15 19.87 5.36
N GLY A 55 -17.64 19.28 6.45
CA GLY A 55 -18.76 19.84 7.24
C GLY A 55 -18.36 21.06 8.06
N GLY A 56 -17.67 22.03 7.44
CA GLY A 56 -17.19 23.26 8.08
C GLY A 56 -15.87 23.15 8.86
N GLY A 57 -15.31 21.96 9.04
CA GLY A 57 -14.04 21.74 9.73
C GLY A 57 -12.80 22.05 8.89
N ALA A 58 -11.66 22.30 9.57
CA ALA A 58 -10.37 22.44 8.92
C ALA A 58 -9.96 21.13 8.21
N VAL A 59 -9.17 21.26 7.15
CA VAL A 59 -8.54 20.11 6.51
C VAL A 59 -7.38 19.66 7.39
N GLU A 60 -7.36 18.39 7.74
CA GLU A 60 -6.31 17.76 8.55
C GLU A 60 -5.64 16.59 7.79
N GLY A 61 -4.56 16.06 8.38
CA GLY A 61 -3.85 14.89 7.87
C GLY A 61 -3.08 15.16 6.57
N ASN A 62 -3.01 14.15 5.70
CA ASN A 62 -2.16 14.18 4.51
C ASN A 62 -2.44 15.36 3.58
N LEU A 63 -3.71 15.78 3.42
CA LEU A 63 -4.05 16.92 2.57
C LEU A 63 -3.57 18.24 3.14
N ALA A 64 -3.66 18.42 4.46
CA ALA A 64 -3.20 19.63 5.12
C ALA A 64 -1.68 19.77 4.95
N LEU A 65 -0.94 18.71 5.31
CA LEU A 65 0.51 18.64 5.17
C LEU A 65 0.97 18.85 3.73
N ALA A 66 0.29 18.24 2.75
CA ALA A 66 0.64 18.42 1.35
C ALA A 66 0.43 19.87 0.87
N ARG A 67 -0.63 20.54 1.32
CA ARG A 67 -0.89 21.96 1.03
C ARG A 67 0.15 22.88 1.67
N GLU A 68 0.55 22.60 2.91
CA GLU A 68 1.62 23.34 3.60
C GLU A 68 2.96 23.25 2.85
N LEU A 69 3.21 22.12 2.18
CA LEU A 69 4.37 21.90 1.31
C LEU A 69 4.27 22.61 -0.06
N GLY A 70 3.20 23.40 -0.30
CA GLY A 70 3.01 24.15 -1.54
C GLY A 70 2.30 23.39 -2.67
N MET A 71 1.65 22.25 -2.36
CA MET A 71 0.84 21.54 -3.35
C MET A 71 -0.41 22.32 -3.74
N THR A 72 -0.62 22.52 -5.05
CA THR A 72 -1.87 23.03 -5.61
C THR A 72 -2.92 21.92 -5.61
N HIS A 73 -3.97 22.07 -4.81
CA HIS A 73 -5.06 21.10 -4.73
C HIS A 73 -6.26 21.52 -5.60
N VAL A 74 -6.63 20.67 -6.56
CA VAL A 74 -7.81 20.86 -7.43
C VAL A 74 -8.87 19.83 -7.08
N GLN A 75 -10.05 20.32 -6.69
CA GLN A 75 -11.21 19.47 -6.40
C GLN A 75 -12.10 19.39 -7.63
N LEU A 76 -12.53 18.18 -7.97
CA LEU A 76 -13.37 17.90 -9.12
C LEU A 76 -14.72 17.30 -8.69
N PRO A 77 -15.83 17.69 -9.33
CA PRO A 77 -17.11 17.01 -9.19
C PRO A 77 -16.98 15.51 -9.49
N PRO A 78 -17.82 14.63 -8.90
CA PRO A 78 -17.68 13.18 -9.03
C PRO A 78 -17.56 12.68 -10.47
N ASP A 79 -18.40 13.15 -11.38
CA ASP A 79 -18.43 12.69 -12.78
C ASP A 79 -17.17 13.13 -13.53
N VAL A 80 -16.72 14.36 -13.29
CA VAL A 80 -15.49 14.92 -13.88
C VAL A 80 -14.26 14.17 -13.34
N TYR A 81 -14.23 13.87 -12.05
CA TYR A 81 -13.16 13.06 -11.47
C TYR A 81 -13.14 11.65 -12.06
N HIS A 82 -14.30 11.02 -12.26
CA HIS A 82 -14.37 9.70 -12.91
C HIS A 82 -13.88 9.76 -14.35
N GLU A 83 -14.21 10.81 -15.09
CA GLU A 83 -13.69 11.02 -16.43
C GLU A 83 -12.16 11.16 -16.42
N LEU A 84 -11.59 12.01 -15.54
CA LEU A 84 -10.15 12.14 -15.38
C LEU A 84 -9.48 10.78 -15.04
N VAL A 85 -10.11 10.01 -14.15
CA VAL A 85 -9.59 8.68 -13.79
C VAL A 85 -9.60 7.74 -14.99
N ARG A 86 -10.60 7.83 -15.86
CA ARG A 86 -10.73 6.98 -17.05
C ARG A 86 -9.78 7.40 -18.17
N THR A 87 -9.72 8.69 -18.50
CA THR A 87 -8.97 9.21 -19.66
C THR A 87 -7.51 9.47 -19.36
N ARG A 88 -7.19 9.78 -18.10
CA ARG A 88 -5.88 10.35 -17.69
C ARG A 88 -5.54 11.65 -18.44
N ASP A 89 -6.54 12.31 -19.03
CA ASP A 89 -6.33 13.58 -19.73
C ASP A 89 -6.34 14.73 -18.74
N PHE A 90 -5.21 14.92 -18.06
CA PHE A 90 -5.05 16.04 -17.15
C PHE A 90 -5.02 17.39 -17.90
N LYS A 91 -4.63 17.42 -19.17
CA LYS A 91 -4.49 18.70 -19.92
C LYS A 91 -5.83 19.40 -20.06
N ALA A 92 -6.92 18.65 -20.20
CA ALA A 92 -8.27 19.20 -20.21
C ALA A 92 -8.64 19.97 -18.93
N PHE A 93 -7.97 19.69 -17.80
CA PHE A 93 -8.24 20.28 -16.49
C PHE A 93 -7.12 21.20 -15.97
N LEU A 94 -5.97 21.19 -16.65
CA LEU A 94 -4.84 22.05 -16.38
C LEU A 94 -5.02 23.32 -17.22
N GLY A 95 -5.36 24.45 -16.59
CA GLY A 95 -5.46 25.74 -17.28
C GLY A 95 -4.17 26.10 -18.02
N ALA A 96 -4.28 26.93 -19.07
CA ALA A 96 -3.16 27.33 -19.95
C ALA A 96 -2.00 28.02 -19.20
N GLU A 97 -2.22 28.52 -17.98
CA GLU A 97 -1.26 29.34 -17.22
C GLU A 97 -0.53 28.60 -16.08
N LEU A 98 -0.50 27.27 -16.09
CA LEU A 98 0.24 26.56 -15.05
C LEU A 98 1.76 26.67 -15.27
N PRO A 99 2.57 26.84 -14.20
CA PRO A 99 4.02 27.00 -14.30
C PRO A 99 4.73 25.72 -14.76
N GLY A 100 5.84 25.88 -15.48
CA GLY A 100 6.63 24.79 -16.09
C GLY A 100 6.23 24.47 -17.53
N THR A 101 7.11 23.84 -18.30
CA THR A 101 6.89 23.50 -19.72
C THR A 101 6.69 22.00 -19.94
N ARG A 102 6.98 21.16 -18.93
CA ARG A 102 6.88 19.70 -19.00
C ARG A 102 6.16 19.10 -17.80
N SER A 103 5.10 18.33 -18.04
CA SER A 103 4.36 17.63 -16.98
C SER A 103 4.88 16.21 -16.78
N LEU A 104 5.19 15.87 -15.54
CA LEU A 104 5.45 14.51 -15.08
C LEU A 104 4.16 13.98 -14.43
N TYR A 105 3.46 13.11 -15.16
CA TYR A 105 2.22 12.50 -14.69
C TYR A 105 2.53 11.26 -13.87
N ILE A 106 2.05 11.23 -12.63
CA ILE A 106 2.29 10.13 -11.71
C ILE A 106 0.93 9.52 -11.36
N PRO A 107 0.69 8.24 -11.67
CA PRO A 107 -0.62 7.63 -11.47
C PRO A 107 -0.97 7.52 -9.97
N GLN A 108 -2.26 7.32 -9.69
CA GLN A 108 -2.74 7.14 -8.33
C GLN A 108 -1.93 6.06 -7.60
N GLY A 109 -1.51 6.39 -6.39
CA GLY A 109 -0.72 5.48 -5.58
C GLY A 109 0.67 5.20 -6.15
N ALA A 110 1.18 5.92 -7.15
CA ALA A 110 2.45 5.60 -7.81
C ALA A 110 2.44 4.21 -8.47
N ALA A 111 1.30 3.81 -9.01
CA ALA A 111 1.15 2.51 -9.64
C ALA A 111 1.70 2.54 -11.05
N SER A 112 3.02 2.42 -11.17
CA SER A 112 3.72 2.46 -12.46
C SER A 112 5.01 1.65 -12.45
N PRO A 113 5.55 1.31 -13.64
CA PRO A 113 6.82 0.59 -13.78
C PRO A 113 8.02 1.24 -13.10
N GLU A 114 8.01 2.57 -12.99
CA GLU A 114 9.07 3.34 -12.34
C GLU A 114 9.25 2.99 -10.86
N ALA A 115 8.25 2.38 -10.22
CA ALA A 115 8.34 1.90 -8.85
C ALA A 115 9.33 0.72 -8.67
N ARG A 116 9.60 -0.04 -9.74
CA ARG A 116 10.39 -1.28 -9.71
C ARG A 116 11.73 -1.10 -9.02
N GLU A 117 12.52 -0.11 -9.42
CA GLU A 117 13.88 0.09 -8.92
C GLU A 117 13.94 0.29 -7.40
N GLY A 118 13.03 1.12 -6.85
CA GLY A 118 13.01 1.37 -5.42
C GLY A 118 12.45 0.21 -4.60
N VAL A 119 11.51 -0.56 -5.18
CA VAL A 119 10.95 -1.74 -4.53
C VAL A 119 11.93 -2.93 -4.59
N LYS A 120 12.72 -3.04 -5.66
CA LYS A 120 13.82 -3.99 -5.76
C LYS A 120 14.81 -3.82 -4.60
N LEU A 121 15.22 -2.58 -4.30
CA LEU A 121 16.08 -2.31 -3.15
C LEU A 121 15.46 -2.77 -1.83
N LEU A 122 14.14 -2.56 -1.65
CA LEU A 122 13.45 -3.06 -0.47
C LEU A 122 13.46 -4.60 -0.41
N ALA A 123 13.30 -5.29 -1.54
CA ALA A 123 13.39 -6.75 -1.58
C ALA A 123 14.81 -7.24 -1.25
N GLU A 124 15.84 -6.59 -1.78
CA GLU A 124 17.25 -6.89 -1.49
C GLU A 124 17.56 -6.67 0.01
N GLU A 125 17.07 -5.58 0.60
CA GLU A 125 17.18 -5.31 2.04
C GLU A 125 16.49 -6.40 2.88
N ILE A 126 15.30 -6.86 2.48
CA ILE A 126 14.58 -7.95 3.17
C ILE A 126 15.34 -9.27 3.03
N ASN A 127 15.81 -9.61 1.83
CA ASN A 127 16.56 -10.83 1.58
C ASN A 127 17.83 -10.87 2.42
N GLU A 128 18.57 -9.76 2.46
CA GLU A 128 19.78 -9.65 3.25
C GLU A 128 19.48 -9.78 4.74
N TYR A 129 18.48 -9.05 5.25
CA TYR A 129 18.07 -9.13 6.65
C TYR A 129 17.71 -10.55 7.09
N VAL A 130 16.88 -11.26 6.30
CA VAL A 130 16.51 -12.65 6.61
C VAL A 130 17.74 -13.55 6.59
N ARG A 131 18.60 -13.40 5.59
CA ARG A 131 19.80 -14.24 5.40
C ARG A 131 20.83 -14.02 6.51
N THR A 132 21.03 -12.79 6.99
CA THR A 132 22.07 -12.47 7.99
C THR A 132 21.60 -12.65 9.42
N GLU A 133 20.42 -12.12 9.74
CA GLU A 133 19.93 -12.09 11.12
C GLU A 133 19.22 -13.39 11.50
N TRP A 134 18.68 -14.10 10.51
CA TRP A 134 17.82 -15.27 10.74
C TRP A 134 18.08 -16.42 9.75
N PRO A 135 19.33 -16.90 9.59
CA PRO A 135 19.71 -17.87 8.56
C PRO A 135 18.97 -19.21 8.67
N ASP A 136 18.56 -19.61 9.88
CA ASP A 136 17.88 -20.88 10.15
C ASP A 136 16.35 -20.74 10.20
N LYS A 137 15.80 -19.59 9.80
CA LYS A 137 14.37 -19.29 9.86
C LYS A 137 13.77 -19.12 8.48
N ARG A 138 12.52 -19.54 8.34
CA ARG A 138 11.71 -19.31 7.14
C ARG A 138 10.80 -18.13 7.39
N PHE A 139 10.58 -17.31 6.36
CA PHE A 139 9.76 -16.11 6.49
C PHE A 139 8.55 -16.13 5.57
N SER A 140 7.50 -15.50 6.08
CA SER A 140 6.40 -14.95 5.30
C SER A 140 6.43 -13.44 5.44
N VAL A 141 6.35 -12.74 4.32
CA VAL A 141 6.24 -11.29 4.24
C VAL A 141 4.78 -10.94 3.93
N ALA A 142 4.17 -10.10 4.74
CA ALA A 142 2.80 -9.62 4.49
C ALA A 142 2.75 -8.09 4.36
N LEU A 143 1.92 -7.59 3.45
CA LEU A 143 1.71 -6.15 3.30
C LEU A 143 0.29 -5.76 2.87
N PRO A 144 -0.22 -4.61 3.36
CA PRO A 144 -1.47 -4.04 2.87
C PRO A 144 -1.33 -3.55 1.42
N CYS A 145 -2.35 -3.80 0.61
CA CYS A 145 -2.36 -3.46 -0.81
C CYS A 145 -3.55 -2.59 -1.19
N GLY A 146 -3.27 -1.40 -1.72
CA GLY A 146 -4.22 -0.60 -2.50
C GLY A 146 -4.14 -0.93 -3.98
N THR A 147 -3.12 -0.38 -4.65
CA THR A 147 -2.84 -0.62 -6.09
C THR A 147 -2.00 -1.87 -6.36
N GLY A 148 -1.50 -2.53 -5.31
CA GLY A 148 -0.68 -3.74 -5.44
C GLY A 148 0.76 -3.55 -5.91
N THR A 149 1.14 -2.39 -6.43
CA THR A 149 2.46 -2.13 -7.04
C THR A 149 3.66 -2.58 -6.21
N THR A 150 3.64 -2.30 -4.89
CA THR A 150 4.73 -2.73 -4.00
C THR A 150 4.80 -4.26 -3.91
N ALA A 151 3.66 -4.95 -3.77
CA ALA A 151 3.64 -6.40 -3.68
C ALA A 151 4.12 -7.05 -4.98
N LEU A 152 3.65 -6.56 -6.13
CA LEU A 152 4.06 -7.10 -7.44
C LEU A 152 5.57 -7.06 -7.62
N TYR A 153 6.20 -5.90 -7.41
CA TYR A 153 7.63 -5.74 -7.60
C TYR A 153 8.47 -6.39 -6.51
N LEU A 154 7.98 -6.48 -5.27
CA LEU A 154 8.62 -7.29 -4.24
C LEU A 154 8.66 -8.77 -4.67
N GLY A 155 7.55 -9.29 -5.19
CA GLY A 155 7.45 -10.68 -5.63
C GLY A 155 8.45 -11.07 -6.73
N GLN A 156 8.93 -10.11 -7.53
CA GLN A 156 9.93 -10.38 -8.57
C GLN A 156 11.37 -10.51 -8.01
N HIS A 157 11.60 -10.04 -6.78
CA HIS A 157 12.96 -9.84 -6.26
C HIS A 157 13.19 -10.46 -4.88
N LEU A 158 12.15 -10.87 -4.17
CA LEU A 158 12.28 -11.63 -2.92
C LEU A 158 12.88 -13.02 -3.18
N HIS A 159 13.66 -13.50 -2.21
CA HIS A 159 14.21 -14.85 -2.23
C HIS A 159 13.07 -15.89 -2.33
N PRO A 160 13.18 -16.95 -3.15
CA PRO A 160 12.10 -17.90 -3.39
C PRO A 160 11.53 -18.61 -2.14
N ASP A 161 12.34 -18.71 -1.09
CA ASP A 161 11.94 -19.30 0.19
C ASP A 161 11.10 -18.37 1.07
N ILE A 162 11.12 -17.06 0.80
CA ILE A 162 10.29 -16.06 1.47
C ILE A 162 8.93 -16.03 0.77
N LYS A 163 7.85 -16.29 1.50
CA LYS A 163 6.48 -16.26 0.95
C LYS A 163 5.87 -14.88 1.06
N LEU A 164 5.39 -14.32 -0.04
CA LEU A 164 4.80 -12.98 -0.07
C LEU A 164 3.27 -13.04 -0.12
N TYR A 165 2.64 -12.42 0.89
CA TYR A 165 1.19 -12.31 1.05
C TYR A 165 0.72 -10.86 0.90
N ALA A 166 -0.09 -10.62 -0.13
CA ALA A 166 -0.71 -9.34 -0.43
C ALA A 166 -2.13 -9.28 0.14
N VAL A 167 -2.39 -8.33 1.04
CA VAL A 167 -3.72 -8.15 1.63
C VAL A 167 -4.53 -7.10 0.86
N PRO A 168 -5.67 -7.44 0.22
CA PRO A 168 -6.42 -6.51 -0.61
C PRO A 168 -7.24 -5.52 0.23
N CYS A 169 -6.67 -4.33 0.51
CA CYS A 169 -7.34 -3.28 1.28
C CYS A 169 -8.29 -2.42 0.42
N VAL A 170 -8.07 -2.38 -0.90
CA VAL A 170 -8.97 -1.74 -1.87
C VAL A 170 -9.58 -2.83 -2.74
N GLY A 171 -10.91 -2.81 -2.88
CA GLY A 171 -11.62 -3.83 -3.64
C GLY A 171 -11.58 -5.19 -2.95
N ASP A 172 -11.43 -6.25 -3.73
CA ASP A 172 -11.25 -7.63 -3.26
C ASP A 172 -10.04 -8.30 -3.93
N ALA A 173 -9.85 -9.59 -3.66
CA ALA A 173 -8.74 -10.34 -4.23
C ALA A 173 -8.75 -10.36 -5.78
N THR A 174 -9.94 -10.35 -6.40
CA THR A 174 -10.09 -10.29 -7.86
C THR A 174 -9.64 -8.92 -8.39
N TYR A 175 -10.09 -7.84 -7.75
CA TYR A 175 -9.63 -6.49 -8.07
C TYR A 175 -8.11 -6.36 -7.97
N LEU A 176 -7.49 -6.86 -6.89
CA LEU A 176 -6.05 -6.75 -6.70
C LEU A 176 -5.27 -7.55 -7.75
N ARG A 177 -5.72 -8.76 -8.11
CA ARG A 177 -5.10 -9.53 -9.20
C ARG A 177 -5.19 -8.80 -10.54
N LEU A 178 -6.31 -8.14 -10.82
CA LEU A 178 -6.43 -7.31 -12.03
C LEU A 178 -5.45 -6.13 -12.01
N GLN A 179 -5.22 -5.50 -10.85
CA GLN A 179 -4.20 -4.46 -10.72
C GLN A 179 -2.78 -4.99 -11.01
N PHE A 180 -2.46 -6.20 -10.56
CA PHE A 180 -1.18 -6.84 -10.91
C PHE A 180 -1.06 -7.06 -12.41
N GLN A 181 -2.08 -7.63 -13.05
CA GLN A 181 -2.05 -7.87 -14.50
C GLN A 181 -1.87 -6.58 -15.29
N GLN A 182 -2.60 -5.51 -14.92
CA GLN A 182 -2.46 -4.20 -15.57
C GLN A 182 -1.04 -3.64 -15.46
N LEU A 183 -0.36 -3.84 -14.33
CA LEU A 183 1.03 -3.41 -14.16
C LEU A 183 2.01 -4.27 -14.97
N VAL A 184 1.78 -5.59 -15.03
CA VAL A 184 2.56 -6.51 -15.87
C VAL A 184 2.43 -6.10 -17.34
N ASP A 185 1.21 -5.83 -17.82
CA ASP A 185 0.96 -5.42 -19.21
C ASP A 185 1.60 -4.07 -19.55
N GLN A 186 1.79 -3.19 -18.55
CA GLN A 186 2.40 -1.87 -18.71
C GLN A 186 3.93 -1.88 -18.61
N ASP A 187 4.52 -2.91 -18.01
CA ASP A 187 5.95 -2.98 -17.76
C ASP A 187 6.61 -3.94 -18.77
N PRO A 188 7.32 -3.41 -19.79
CA PRO A 188 7.94 -4.26 -20.82
C PRO A 188 9.07 -5.14 -20.28
N SER A 189 9.52 -4.95 -19.04
CA SER A 189 10.49 -5.84 -18.39
C SER A 189 9.86 -7.10 -17.79
N LEU A 190 8.54 -7.13 -17.63
CA LEU A 190 7.80 -8.28 -17.13
C LEU A 190 7.12 -9.00 -18.29
N GLN A 191 7.11 -10.32 -18.27
CA GLN A 191 6.35 -11.14 -19.21
C GLN A 191 5.20 -11.79 -18.46
N ALA A 192 4.00 -11.82 -19.06
CA ALA A 192 2.80 -12.32 -18.40
C ALA A 192 2.94 -13.78 -17.95
N GLU A 193 3.71 -14.59 -18.68
CA GLU A 193 3.88 -16.02 -18.44
C GLU A 193 4.90 -16.32 -17.33
N THR A 194 5.83 -15.40 -17.06
CA THR A 194 6.94 -15.61 -16.12
C THR A 194 6.90 -14.68 -14.91
N ALA A 195 6.10 -13.61 -14.94
CA ALA A 195 5.93 -12.70 -13.82
C ALA A 195 5.41 -13.43 -12.57
N LEU A 196 6.13 -13.27 -11.46
CA LEU A 196 5.76 -13.89 -10.20
C LEU A 196 4.63 -13.10 -9.54
N LEU A 197 3.39 -13.59 -9.61
CA LEU A 197 2.27 -12.90 -8.98
C LEU A 197 2.25 -13.18 -7.46
N PRO A 198 2.15 -12.14 -6.61
CA PRO A 198 2.04 -12.31 -5.17
C PRO A 198 0.82 -13.14 -4.78
N HIS A 199 0.93 -13.92 -3.70
CA HIS A 199 -0.22 -14.61 -3.15
C HIS A 199 -1.20 -13.59 -2.54
N VAL A 200 -2.44 -13.54 -3.04
CA VAL A 200 -3.46 -12.61 -2.53
C VAL A 200 -4.34 -13.30 -1.50
N VAL A 201 -4.25 -12.83 -0.26
CA VAL A 201 -5.10 -13.31 0.84
C VAL A 201 -6.55 -12.93 0.58
N THR A 202 -7.48 -13.81 0.91
CA THR A 202 -8.93 -13.54 0.78
C THR A 202 -9.50 -13.20 2.16
N PRO A 203 -9.88 -11.94 2.43
CA PRO A 203 -10.48 -11.58 3.71
C PRO A 203 -11.82 -12.27 3.92
N LYS A 204 -12.02 -12.85 5.10
CA LYS A 204 -13.30 -13.43 5.54
C LYS A 204 -14.44 -12.41 5.53
N ILE A 205 -14.12 -11.15 5.89
CA ILE A 205 -15.06 -10.04 5.92
C ILE A 205 -14.63 -8.99 4.90
N LYS A 206 -15.55 -8.66 3.99
CA LYS A 206 -15.34 -7.56 3.04
C LYS A 206 -15.59 -6.22 3.76
N SER A 207 -14.61 -5.32 3.71
CA SER A 207 -14.80 -3.92 4.09
C SER A 207 -14.70 -3.03 2.86
N ARG A 208 -15.59 -2.05 2.76
CA ARG A 208 -15.48 -1.04 1.71
C ARG A 208 -14.35 -0.09 2.08
N PHE A 209 -13.42 0.10 1.17
CA PHE A 209 -12.27 0.99 1.36
C PHE A 209 -12.67 2.37 1.94
N GLY A 210 -12.02 2.75 3.05
CA GLY A 210 -12.23 4.02 3.75
C GLY A 210 -13.57 4.16 4.51
N ARG A 211 -14.42 3.12 4.53
CA ARG A 211 -15.63 3.08 5.36
C ARG A 211 -15.25 2.80 6.81
N LEU A 212 -15.87 3.53 7.74
CA LEU A 212 -15.70 3.29 9.17
C LEU A 212 -16.30 1.93 9.56
N TRP A 213 -15.54 1.14 10.31
CA TRP A 213 -15.96 -0.16 10.82
C TRP A 213 -15.26 -0.42 12.16
N TRP A 214 -16.06 -0.58 13.23
CA TRP A 214 -15.54 -0.65 14.60
C TRP A 214 -14.49 -1.75 14.83
N PRO A 215 -14.59 -2.96 14.24
CA PRO A 215 -13.51 -3.95 14.28
C PRO A 215 -12.15 -3.46 13.76
N LEU A 216 -12.09 -2.53 12.81
CA LEU A 216 -10.81 -1.93 12.40
C LEU A 216 -10.28 -0.94 13.43
N TYR A 217 -11.18 -0.22 14.08
CA TYR A 217 -10.80 0.65 15.20
C TYR A 217 -10.28 -0.19 16.37
N ASP A 218 -10.98 -1.26 16.75
CA ASP A 218 -10.58 -2.15 17.83
C ASP A 218 -9.24 -2.84 17.51
N MET A 219 -9.08 -3.39 16.31
CA MET A 219 -7.81 -3.99 15.85
C MET A 219 -6.65 -2.98 15.86
N HIS A 220 -6.87 -1.74 15.43
CA HIS A 220 -5.86 -0.69 15.52
C HIS A 220 -5.39 -0.46 16.97
N HIS A 221 -6.32 -0.40 17.93
CA HIS A 221 -5.99 -0.18 19.34
C HIS A 221 -5.27 -1.39 19.94
N GLU A 222 -5.71 -2.60 19.64
CA GLU A 222 -5.07 -3.83 20.08
C GLU A 222 -3.63 -3.91 19.58
N VAL A 223 -3.40 -3.73 18.27
CA VAL A 223 -2.06 -3.77 17.69
C VAL A 223 -1.17 -2.65 18.27
N LEU A 224 -1.68 -1.43 18.44
CA LEU A 224 -0.92 -0.35 19.06
C LEU A 224 -0.57 -0.67 20.52
N GLN A 225 -1.50 -1.26 21.28
CA GLN A 225 -1.28 -1.65 22.67
C GLN A 225 -0.21 -2.73 22.78
N GLU A 226 -0.25 -3.76 21.94
CA GLU A 226 0.67 -4.90 21.98
C GLU A 226 2.06 -4.55 21.42
N THR A 227 2.12 -3.81 20.31
CA THR A 227 3.39 -3.56 19.59
C THR A 227 4.04 -2.23 19.92
N LYS A 228 3.30 -1.28 20.48
CA LYS A 228 3.68 0.15 20.60
C LYS A 228 3.99 0.84 19.27
N VAL A 229 3.64 0.21 18.15
CA VAL A 229 3.76 0.76 16.80
C VAL A 229 2.37 1.22 16.34
N GLU A 230 2.27 2.48 15.94
CA GLU A 230 1.05 3.01 15.37
C GLU A 230 0.93 2.61 13.90
N PHE A 231 -0.23 2.09 13.50
CA PHE A 231 -0.56 1.77 12.11
C PHE A 231 -1.71 2.65 11.63
N ASP A 232 -1.90 2.78 10.31
CA ASP A 232 -3.02 3.56 9.81
C ASP A 232 -4.35 2.79 9.90
N LEU A 233 -5.44 3.51 10.18
CA LEU A 233 -6.80 2.96 10.34
C LEU A 233 -7.46 2.46 9.05
N VAL A 234 -6.81 2.59 7.89
CA VAL A 234 -7.41 2.28 6.58
C VAL A 234 -6.77 1.05 5.94
N TYR A 235 -5.45 1.03 5.83
CA TYR A 235 -4.65 -0.04 5.23
C TYR A 235 -4.09 -0.96 6.30
N GLY A 236 -3.31 -0.40 7.23
CA GLY A 236 -2.64 -1.13 8.30
C GLY A 236 -3.60 -1.97 9.14
N ALA A 237 -4.58 -1.29 9.76
CA ALA A 237 -5.59 -1.94 10.60
C ALA A 237 -6.40 -3.00 9.85
N PHE A 238 -6.71 -2.78 8.57
CA PHE A 238 -7.42 -3.78 7.75
C PHE A 238 -6.56 -5.00 7.44
N ALA A 239 -5.26 -4.81 7.20
CA ALA A 239 -4.35 -5.93 6.97
C ALA A 239 -4.16 -6.77 8.23
N TRP A 240 -3.92 -6.14 9.39
CA TRP A 240 -3.87 -6.85 10.66
C TRP A 240 -5.19 -7.58 10.97
N HIS A 241 -6.32 -6.90 10.77
CA HIS A 241 -7.63 -7.54 10.93
C HIS A 241 -7.77 -8.76 10.03
N THR A 242 -7.37 -8.66 8.76
CA THR A 242 -7.45 -9.78 7.80
C THR A 242 -6.60 -10.96 8.23
N LEU A 243 -5.38 -10.70 8.71
CA LEU A 243 -4.45 -11.73 9.13
C LEU A 243 -4.90 -12.44 10.43
N PHE A 244 -5.51 -11.71 11.37
CA PHE A 244 -5.78 -12.23 12.72
C PHE A 244 -7.25 -12.58 13.01
N SER A 245 -8.19 -12.22 12.13
CA SER A 245 -9.62 -12.52 12.36
C SER A 245 -10.08 -13.85 11.77
N ASP A 246 -9.16 -14.60 11.17
CA ASP A 246 -9.40 -15.94 10.61
C ASP A 246 -8.17 -16.81 10.81
N ASP A 247 -8.26 -17.79 11.72
CA ASP A 247 -7.17 -18.72 12.02
C ASP A 247 -6.67 -19.43 10.76
N ALA A 248 -7.54 -19.71 9.78
CA ALA A 248 -7.12 -20.35 8.54
C ALA A 248 -6.19 -19.46 7.71
N VAL A 249 -6.43 -18.14 7.72
CA VAL A 249 -5.55 -17.16 7.05
C VAL A 249 -4.23 -17.05 7.81
N LEU A 250 -4.28 -16.96 9.14
CA LEU A 250 -3.08 -16.86 9.95
C LEU A 250 -2.22 -18.12 9.82
N ASP A 251 -2.84 -19.29 9.87
CA ASP A 251 -2.20 -20.59 9.71
C ASP A 251 -1.56 -20.73 8.33
N GLU A 252 -2.25 -20.31 7.26
CA GLU A 252 -1.67 -20.27 5.92
C GLU A 252 -0.42 -19.39 5.87
N VAL A 253 -0.51 -18.17 6.41
CA VAL A 253 0.60 -17.20 6.39
C VAL A 253 1.77 -17.70 7.22
N LEU A 254 1.53 -18.32 8.37
CA LEU A 254 2.59 -18.84 9.25
C LEU A 254 3.04 -20.26 8.85
N GLY A 255 2.48 -20.85 7.79
CA GLY A 255 2.83 -22.22 7.38
C GLY A 255 2.39 -23.29 8.39
N ARG A 256 1.42 -22.98 9.26
CA ARG A 256 0.85 -23.91 10.24
C ARG A 256 -0.18 -24.83 9.55
N GLY A 257 0.29 -25.88 8.90
CA GLY A 257 -0.60 -26.89 8.34
C GLY A 257 -1.19 -27.81 9.42
N LYS A 258 -2.49 -28.11 9.35
CA LYS A 258 -3.06 -29.31 10.00
C LYS A 258 -2.39 -30.53 9.38
N THR A 259 -1.68 -31.32 10.18
CA THR A 259 -1.12 -32.63 9.83
C THR A 259 -2.05 -33.37 8.88
N SER A 260 -1.57 -33.69 7.68
CA SER A 260 -2.23 -34.59 6.75
C SER A 260 -2.61 -35.87 7.51
N THR A 261 -3.87 -36.30 7.41
CA THR A 261 -4.38 -37.56 7.99
C THR A 261 -3.69 -38.82 7.46
N ARG A 262 -2.61 -38.70 6.67
CA ARG A 262 -1.74 -39.81 6.25
C ARG A 262 -0.60 -40.12 7.21
N ASP A 263 -0.28 -39.25 8.18
CA ASP A 263 0.87 -39.45 9.07
C ASP A 263 0.52 -40.09 10.42
N ILE A 264 -0.75 -40.43 10.66
CA ILE A 264 -1.22 -41.04 11.92
C ILE A 264 -0.69 -42.48 12.11
N VAL A 265 -0.12 -43.12 11.08
CA VAL A 265 0.33 -44.52 11.18
C VAL A 265 1.79 -44.67 11.64
N THR A 266 2.55 -43.58 11.82
CA THR A 266 3.92 -43.66 12.38
C THR A 266 4.18 -42.63 13.47
N ALA A 267 3.23 -42.51 14.40
CA ALA A 267 3.44 -41.78 15.65
C ALA A 267 4.06 -42.70 16.72
N SER A 268 5.32 -43.07 16.55
CA SER A 268 6.20 -43.39 17.66
C SER A 268 7.52 -42.69 17.42
N GLU A 269 7.88 -41.79 18.34
CA GLU A 269 9.14 -41.03 18.37
C GLU A 269 9.21 -39.82 17.42
N LYS A 270 8.33 -38.83 17.62
CA LYS A 270 8.70 -37.43 17.38
C LYS A 270 8.74 -36.70 18.72
N SER A 271 9.94 -36.29 19.11
CA SER A 271 10.17 -35.34 20.20
C SER A 271 9.34 -34.07 19.99
N ALA A 272 8.67 -33.60 21.04
CA ALA A 272 8.04 -32.28 21.06
C ALA A 272 9.10 -31.20 20.79
N GLY A 273 9.09 -30.60 19.60
CA GLY A 273 10.04 -29.55 19.24
C GLY A 273 10.24 -29.29 17.74
N ASP A 274 9.77 -30.16 16.85
CA ASP A 274 9.98 -29.99 15.40
C ASP A 274 8.69 -29.56 14.67
N THR A 275 8.44 -28.24 14.63
CA THR A 275 7.48 -27.59 13.72
C THR A 275 8.20 -27.03 12.50
N GLY A 276 9.10 -27.81 11.87
CA GLY A 276 9.99 -27.36 10.76
C GLY A 276 9.33 -26.70 9.52
N ASP A 277 8.01 -26.57 9.49
CA ASP A 277 7.26 -25.83 8.47
C ASP A 277 6.75 -24.43 8.89
N GLU A 278 6.81 -24.08 10.18
CA GLU A 278 6.34 -22.77 10.66
C GLU A 278 7.27 -21.63 10.22
N ARG A 279 6.66 -20.49 9.88
CA ARG A 279 7.33 -19.31 9.32
C ARG A 279 7.19 -18.13 10.25
N GLU A 280 8.27 -17.36 10.36
CA GLU A 280 8.26 -16.05 10.98
C GLU A 280 7.51 -15.06 10.10
N LEU A 281 6.72 -14.16 10.70
CA LEU A 281 6.00 -13.11 9.96
C LEU A 281 6.78 -11.80 9.97
N LEU A 282 7.15 -11.32 8.78
CA LEU A 282 7.64 -9.97 8.55
C LEU A 282 6.51 -9.12 7.93
N TYR A 283 5.93 -8.24 8.73
CA TYR A 283 4.90 -7.30 8.26
C TYR A 283 5.52 -6.00 7.73
N ILE A 284 5.20 -5.61 6.49
CA ILE A 284 5.66 -4.34 5.92
C ILE A 284 4.67 -3.23 6.28
N HIS A 285 5.07 -2.38 7.24
CA HIS A 285 4.34 -1.15 7.53
C HIS A 285 4.54 -0.12 6.41
N THR A 286 3.46 0.20 5.68
CA THR A 286 3.51 1.11 4.52
C THR A 286 3.27 2.60 4.85
N GLY A 287 3.34 2.98 6.14
CA GLY A 287 3.08 4.33 6.64
C GLY A 287 1.58 4.68 6.72
N GLY A 288 1.27 5.98 6.68
CA GLY A 288 -0.10 6.50 6.60
C GLY A 288 -0.76 6.91 7.91
N THR A 289 -0.04 6.83 9.02
CA THR A 289 -0.52 7.25 10.35
C THR A 289 -0.94 8.72 10.40
N SER A 290 -0.35 9.59 9.59
CA SER A 290 -0.79 10.99 9.44
C SER A 290 -2.25 11.14 8.97
N GLY A 291 -2.84 10.11 8.37
CA GLY A 291 -4.27 10.06 8.05
C GLY A 291 -5.18 9.71 9.23
N ASN A 292 -4.63 9.21 10.35
CA ASN A 292 -5.41 8.71 11.48
C ASN A 292 -6.26 9.79 12.12
N ALA A 293 -5.75 11.02 12.29
CA ALA A 293 -6.52 12.13 12.86
C ALA A 293 -7.90 12.29 12.19
N THR A 294 -7.91 12.28 10.85
CA THR A 294 -9.17 12.39 10.09
C THR A 294 -10.09 11.18 10.23
N MET A 295 -9.53 9.98 10.40
CA MET A 295 -10.30 8.75 10.62
C MET A 295 -10.87 8.70 12.03
N LEU A 296 -10.10 9.05 13.06
CA LEU A 296 -10.53 9.13 14.45
C LEU A 296 -11.67 10.13 14.63
N ALA A 297 -11.53 11.35 14.09
CA ALA A 297 -12.60 12.34 14.12
C ALA A 297 -13.89 11.84 13.43
N ARG A 298 -13.75 11.00 12.38
CA ARG A 298 -14.90 10.35 11.73
C ARG A 298 -15.53 9.27 12.61
N TYR A 299 -14.74 8.48 13.35
CA TYR A 299 -15.25 7.49 14.32
C TYR A 299 -15.98 8.16 15.49
N GLU A 300 -15.44 9.23 16.04
CA GLU A 300 -16.08 10.01 17.11
C GLU A 300 -17.50 10.47 16.74
N ARG A 301 -17.68 10.95 15.50
CA ARG A 301 -19.00 11.35 15.00
C ARG A 301 -19.95 10.20 14.72
N LYS A 302 -19.45 8.97 14.54
CA LYS A 302 -20.27 7.83 14.11
C LYS A 302 -21.14 7.28 15.25
N ASN A 303 -20.80 7.57 16.52
CA ASN A 303 -21.30 6.89 17.72
C ASN A 303 -21.13 5.37 17.64
N ARG A 304 -20.67 4.75 18.73
CA ARG A 304 -20.66 3.29 18.85
C ARG A 304 -22.07 2.92 19.32
N ASP A 305 -22.85 2.28 18.46
CA ASP A 305 -24.09 1.66 18.94
C ASP A 305 -23.71 0.67 20.04
N PRO A 306 -24.29 0.78 21.25
CA PRO A 306 -23.92 -0.02 22.41
C PRO A 306 -24.19 -1.52 22.21
#